data_AF-A0A918TER5-F1
#
_entry.id   AF-A0A918TER5-F1
#
_cell.length_a   1.000
_cell.length_b   1.000
_cell.length_c   1.000
_cell.angle_alpha   90.00
_cell.angle_beta   90.00
_cell.angle_gamma   90.00
#
_symmetry.space_group_name_H-M   'P 1'
#
loop_
_entity.id
_entity.type
_entity.pdbx_description
1 polymer ?
#
loop_
_entity_poly.entity_id
_entity_poly.type
_entity_poly.pdbx_seq_one_letter_code
_entity_poly.pdbx_strand_id
1 'polypeptide(L)' 'MLFVPTRLFKHILALPSGVLFIYLGAYLMLRFLFVSTHTDGHQYVIFPNEKPALYYAFRPLSYADEYLTGMRCHLGPHH' A
#
# COMPACT_ATOMS: atom_id res chain seq x y z
N MET A 1 -24.21 28.85 8.52
CA MET A 1 -22.77 28.91 8.21
C MET A 1 -22.01 28.37 9.43
N LEU A 2 -21.49 27.15 9.35
CA LEU A 2 -20.69 26.56 10.44
C LEU A 2 -19.27 27.15 10.38
N PHE A 3 -18.92 27.97 11.36
CA PHE A 3 -17.60 28.59 11.46
C PHE A 3 -16.63 27.57 12.09
N VAL A 4 -15.89 26.82 11.27
CA VAL A 4 -14.86 25.90 11.77
C VAL A 4 -13.59 26.70 12.05
N PRO A 5 -13.10 26.77 13.30
CA PRO A 5 -11.89 27.50 13.61
C PRO A 5 -10.69 26.94 12.84
N THR A 6 -9.86 27.80 12.26
CA THR A 6 -8.73 27.45 11.39
C THR A 6 -7.73 26.47 12.03
N ARG A 7 -7.61 26.48 13.37
CA ARG A 7 -6.81 25.47 14.10
C ARG A 7 -7.44 24.09 14.03
N LEU A 8 -8.76 23.98 14.22
CA LEU A 8 -9.49 22.72 14.15
C LEU A 8 -9.44 22.13 12.71
N PHE A 9 -9.59 23.00 11.70
CA PHE A 9 -9.50 22.62 10.29
C PHE A 9 -8.13 22.02 9.91
N LYS A 10 -7.03 22.58 10.44
CA LYS A 10 -5.68 22.02 10.25
C LYS A 10 -5.54 20.61 10.81
N HIS A 11 -6.15 20.32 11.97
CA HIS A 11 -6.07 18.99 12.58
C HIS A 11 -6.94 17.97 11.85
N ILE A 12 -8.10 18.42 11.36
CA ILE A 12 -9.02 17.61 10.55
C ILE A 12 -8.34 17.12 9.25
N LEU A 13 -7.45 17.92 8.65
CA LEU A 13 -6.70 17.51 7.46
C LEU A 13 -5.36 16.84 7.78
N ALA A 14 -4.71 17.20 8.89
CA ALA A 14 -3.43 16.62 9.31
C ALA A 14 -3.54 15.14 9.69
N LEU A 15 -4.63 14.73 10.34
CA LEU A 15 -4.84 13.33 10.71
C LEU A 15 -5.00 12.39 9.51
N PRO A 16 -5.92 12.60 8.55
CA PRO A 16 -6.07 11.72 7.40
C PRO A 16 -4.85 11.76 6.49
N SER A 17 -4.17 12.90 6.35
CA SER A 17 -2.92 12.97 5.61
C SER A 17 -1.81 12.16 6.29
N GLY A 18 -1.67 12.26 7.62
CA GLY A 18 -0.74 11.42 8.37
C GLY A 18 -1.02 9.92 8.22
N VAL A 19 -2.29 9.51 8.30
CA VAL A 19 -2.69 8.11 8.05
C VAL A 19 -2.35 7.69 6.63
N LEU A 20 -2.59 8.54 5.64
CA LEU A 20 -2.25 8.26 4.25
C LEU A 20 -0.74 8.07 4.05
N PHE A 21 0.09 8.93 4.66
CA PHE A 21 1.55 8.80 4.60
C PHE A 21 2.04 7.51 5.25
N ILE A 22 1.48 7.14 6.41
CA ILE A 22 1.81 5.87 7.08
C ILE A 22 1.40 4.69 6.20
N TYR A 23 0.21 4.74 5.60
CA TYR A 23 -0.29 3.70 4.71
C TYR A 23 0.59 3.51 3.47
N LEU A 24 0.97 4.61 2.81
CA LEU A 24 1.89 4.59 1.67
C LEU A 24 3.28 4.08 2.07
N GLY A 25 3.83 4.58 3.18
CA GLY A 25 5.14 4.16 3.68
C GLY A 25 5.19 2.68 4.05
N ALA A 26 4.14 2.17 4.71
CA ALA A 26 4.02 0.75 5.03
C ALA A 26 3.97 -0.13 3.77
N TYR A 27 3.25 0.31 2.73
CA TYR A 27 3.23 -0.39 1.45
C TYR A 27 4.61 -0.42 0.79
N LEU A 28 5.32 0.71 0.74
CA LEU A 28 6.66 0.77 0.16
C LEU A 28 7.63 -0.16 0.90
N MET A 29 7.59 -0.15 2.24
CA MET A 29 8.41 -1.05 3.05
C MET A 29 8.09 -2.52 2.76
N LEU A 30 6.81 -2.88 2.65
CA LEU A 30 6.38 -4.23 2.30
C LEU A 30 6.88 -4.62 0.92
N ARG A 31 6.74 -3.74 -0.08
CA ARG A 31 7.25 -3.95 -1.43
C ARG A 31 8.75 -4.26 -1.42
N PHE A 32 9.55 -3.51 -0.66
CA PHE A 32 10.99 -3.78 -0.57
C PHE A 32 11.33 -5.10 0.11
N LEU A 33 10.58 -5.50 1.13
CA LEU A 33 10.86 -6.71 1.90
C LEU A 33 10.40 -7.99 1.21
N PHE A 34 9.34 -7.91 0.40
CA PHE A 34 8.67 -9.07 -0.18
C PHE A 34 8.69 -9.09 -1.71
N VAL A 35 9.53 -8.26 -2.34
CA VAL A 35 9.75 -8.34 -3.78
C VAL A 35 10.49 -9.62 -4.12
N SER A 36 10.00 -10.32 -5.13
CA SER A 36 10.65 -11.46 -5.75
C SER A 36 10.59 -11.32 -7.26
N THR A 37 11.66 -11.73 -7.94
CA THR A 37 11.67 -11.81 -9.41
C THR A 37 11.26 -13.22 -9.80
N HIS A 38 10.25 -13.34 -10.66
CA HIS A 38 9.76 -14.63 -11.12
C HIS A 38 10.39 -15.00 -12.47
N THR A 39 10.24 -16.27 -12.87
CA THR A 39 10.85 -16.84 -14.09
C THR A 39 10.30 -16.24 -15.39
N ASP A 40 9.13 -15.61 -15.33
CA ASP A 40 8.50 -14.86 -16.43
C ASP A 40 9.14 -13.47 -16.65
N GLY A 41 10.15 -13.11 -15.86
CA GLY A 41 10.84 -11.82 -15.94
C GLY A 41 10.10 -10.68 -15.26
N HIS A 42 8.96 -10.93 -14.64
CA HIS A 42 8.21 -9.93 -13.88
C HIS A 42 8.63 -9.91 -12.41
N GLN A 43 8.52 -8.73 -11.80
CA GLN A 43 8.66 -8.56 -10.35
C GLN A 43 7.31 -8.67 -9.67
N TYR A 44 7.29 -9.37 -8.54
CA TYR A 44 6.11 -9.62 -7.75
C TYR A 44 6.35 -9.21 -6.30
N VAL A 45 5.38 -8.51 -5.71
CA VAL A 45 5.26 -8.43 -4.25
C VAL A 45 4.47 -9.65 -3.78
N ILE A 46 5.12 -10.52 -2.99
CA ILE A 46 4.53 -11.76 -2.50
C ILE A 46 4.02 -11.56 -1.07
N PHE A 47 2.70 -11.51 -0.90
CA PHE A 47 2.11 -11.41 0.43
C PHE A 47 2.09 -12.78 1.12
N PRO A 48 2.43 -12.87 2.41
CA PRO A 48 2.41 -14.14 3.15
C PRO A 48 0.98 -14.68 3.29
N ASN A 49 0.82 -15.99 3.06
CA ASN A 49 -0.48 -16.68 3.15
C ASN A 49 -1.09 -16.62 4.54
N GLU A 50 -0.25 -16.53 5.58
CA GLU A 50 -0.67 -16.49 6.98
C GLU A 50 -1.31 -15.14 7.34
N LYS A 51 -1.20 -14.12 6.48
CA LYS A 51 -1.71 -12.76 6.73
C LYS A 51 -2.49 -12.23 5.52
N PRO A 52 -3.62 -12.86 5.14
CA PRO A 52 -4.42 -12.43 3.99
C PRO A 52 -4.98 -11.01 4.16
N ALA A 53 -5.18 -10.57 5.41
CA ALA A 53 -5.60 -9.20 5.70
C ALA A 53 -4.61 -8.15 5.15
N LEU A 54 -3.29 -8.41 5.16
CA LEU A 54 -2.30 -7.50 4.60
C LEU A 54 -2.47 -7.36 3.08
N TYR A 55 -2.70 -8.48 2.40
CA TYR A 55 -2.96 -8.49 0.96
C TYR A 55 -4.17 -7.62 0.61
N TYR A 56 -5.30 -7.80 1.30
CA TYR A 56 -6.50 -7.00 1.03
C TYR A 56 -6.33 -5.53 1.45
N ALA A 57 -5.62 -5.27 2.54
CA ALA A 57 -5.34 -3.91 3.00
C ALA A 57 -4.51 -3.11 1.98
N PHE A 58 -3.57 -3.75 1.28
CA PHE A 58 -2.68 -3.09 0.33
C PHE A 58 -3.05 -3.32 -1.15
N ARG A 59 -4.14 -4.04 -1.42
CA ARG A 59 -4.60 -4.33 -2.78
C ARG A 59 -4.87 -3.06 -3.61
N PRO A 60 -5.50 -2.00 -3.08
CA PRO A 60 -5.70 -0.77 -3.84
C PRO A 60 -4.39 -0.13 -4.30
N LEU A 61 -3.37 -0.06 -3.43
CA LEU A 61 -2.04 0.45 -3.79
C LEU A 61 -1.32 -0.47 -4.76
N SER A 62 -1.54 -1.77 -4.68
CA SER A 62 -0.93 -2.74 -5.60
C SER A 62 -1.40 -2.53 -7.04
N TYR A 63 -2.68 -2.18 -7.25
CA TYR A 63 -3.16 -1.82 -8.59
C TYR A 63 -2.49 -0.55 -9.13
N ALA A 64 -2.27 0.44 -8.27
CA ALA A 64 -1.55 1.65 -8.66
C ALA A 64 -0.07 1.36 -8.98
N ASP A 65 0.59 0.54 -8.17
CA ASP A 65 1.99 0.14 -8.41
C ASP A 65 2.14 -0.69 -9.69
N GLU A 66 1.22 -1.61 -9.96
CA GLU A 66 1.19 -2.38 -11.20
C GLU A 66 1.06 -1.47 -12.42
N TYR A 67 0.15 -0.51 -12.37
CA TYR A 67 -0.03 0.46 -13.45
C TYR A 67 1.19 1.36 -13.66
N LEU A 68 1.87 1.77 -12.59
CA LEU A 68 2.99 2.72 -12.65
C LEU A 68 4.35 2.06 -12.91
N THR A 69 4.58 0.85 -12.39
CA THR A 69 5.90 0.19 -12.42
C THR A 69 5.89 -1.19 -13.07
N GLY A 70 4.72 -1.74 -13.39
CA GLY A 70 4.59 -3.12 -13.86
C GLY A 70 4.81 -4.17 -12.77
N MET A 71 4.94 -3.74 -11.51
CA MET A 71 5.06 -4.64 -10.34
C MET A 71 3.74 -5.36 -10.12
N ARG A 72 3.78 -6.70 -10.18
CA ARG A 72 2.61 -7.53 -9.92
C ARG A 72 2.51 -7.86 -8.44
N CYS A 73 1.33 -8.32 -8.01
CA CYS A 73 1.11 -8.68 -6.61
C CYS A 73 0.17 -9.88 -6.49
N HIS A 74 0.51 -10.81 -5.59
CA HIS A 74 -0.28 -12.01 -5.33
C HIS A 74 -0.16 -12.46 -3.86
N LEU A 75 -1.12 -13.28 -3.44
CA LEU A 75 -1.16 -13.89 -2.12
C LEU A 75 -0.54 -15.28 -2.17
N GLY A 76 0.43 -15.55 -1.29
CA GLY A 76 1.19 -16.79 -1.22
C GLY A 76 2.22 -16.93 -2.33
N PRO A 77 3.22 -17.83 -2.24
CA PRO A 77 4.19 -18.04 -3.32
C PRO A 77 3.52 -18.59 -4.59
N HIS A 78 4.03 -18.18 -5.76
CA HIS A 78 3.73 -18.85 -7.03
C HIS A 78 4.54 -20.16 -7.04
N HIS A 79 3.84 -21.29 -6.93
CA HIS A 79 4.41 -22.63 -7.08
C HIS A 79 4.61 -22.98 -8.55
#